data_AF-A0AAI9V7Q5-F1
#
_entry.id   AF-A0AAI9V7Q5-F1
#
_cell.length_a   1.000
_cell.length_b   1.000
_cell.length_c   1.000
_cell.angle_alpha   90.00
_cell.angle_beta   90.00
_cell.angle_gamma   90.00
#
_symmetry.space_group_name_H-M   'P 1'
#
loop_
_entity.id
_entity.type
_entity.pdbx_description
1 polymer ?
#
loop_
_entity_poly.entity_id
_entity_poly.type
_entity_poly.pdbx_seq_one_letter_code
_entity_poly.pdbx_strand_id
1 'polypeptide(L)'
;MDHGSTLVAVTADALCNMDDEQLRDFMARHYIPGGNYELPVDDWETLPIADRLRLGERLKTQEKALARSPTTFSRSLDLDLLDARLHQAFAGGVPPRDVRFADDSECLSPVLGPEAEKIRYERESYQSLVRAGGRPLYAIDLLEVVLNDPSSFVDTLRPWLNTSAGNRPETVFQRQLSRWQDFGKWQNDNRGRQDDDGGFLAYIEKDKHFAKTEYTKEAGLRRIAEIQENPAYLQGEWELH
;
A
#
# COMPACT_ATOMS: atom_id res chain seq x y z
N MET A 1 -43.61 -6.58 3.39
CA MET A 1 -43.89 -5.42 4.25
C MET A 1 -42.63 -4.58 4.24
N ASP A 2 -42.70 -3.43 3.59
CA ASP A 2 -41.64 -2.43 3.53
C ASP A 2 -41.35 -1.89 4.93
N HIS A 3 -40.09 -1.93 5.33
CA HIS A 3 -39.56 -1.02 6.35
C HIS A 3 -38.56 -0.08 5.66
N GLY A 4 -39.11 0.89 4.94
CA GLY A 4 -38.35 2.07 4.54
C GLY A 4 -37.98 2.86 5.78
N SER A 5 -36.75 2.67 6.28
CA SER A 5 -36.12 3.65 7.16
C SER A 5 -35.70 4.82 6.29
N THR A 6 -36.54 5.85 6.26
CA THR A 6 -36.22 7.15 5.68
C THR A 6 -35.06 7.75 6.49
N LEU A 7 -33.81 7.54 6.05
CA LEU A 7 -32.67 8.31 6.54
C LEU A 7 -32.91 9.76 6.13
N VAL A 8 -33.18 10.63 7.11
CA VAL A 8 -33.23 12.07 6.89
C VAL A 8 -31.83 12.51 6.50
N ALA A 9 -31.61 12.79 5.22
CA ALA A 9 -30.36 13.33 4.73
C ALA A 9 -30.09 14.68 5.41
N VAL A 10 -28.90 14.82 6.01
CA VAL A 10 -28.43 16.06 6.62
C VAL A 10 -27.64 16.81 5.56
N THR A 11 -27.88 18.11 5.35
CA THR A 11 -27.08 18.89 4.41
C THR A 11 -25.67 19.12 4.94
N ALA A 12 -24.68 19.21 4.05
CA ALA A 12 -23.29 19.40 4.38
C ALA A 12 -23.04 20.77 5.05
N ASP A 13 -23.87 21.78 4.74
CA ASP A 13 -23.88 23.06 5.46
C ASP A 13 -24.33 22.93 6.92
N ALA A 14 -25.32 22.06 7.20
CA ALA A 14 -25.75 21.78 8.56
C ALA A 14 -24.63 21.09 9.36
N LEU A 15 -23.84 20.20 8.73
CA LEU A 15 -22.65 19.61 9.36
C LEU A 15 -21.55 20.63 9.65
N CYS A 16 -21.33 21.59 8.75
CA CYS A 16 -20.38 22.69 8.98
C CYS A 16 -20.75 23.54 10.20
N ASN A 17 -22.06 23.74 10.42
CA ASN A 17 -22.60 24.56 11.50
C ASN A 17 -22.78 23.83 12.84
N MET A 18 -22.65 22.48 12.87
CA MET A 18 -22.62 21.74 14.14
C MET A 18 -21.38 22.10 14.95
N ASP A 19 -21.52 22.14 16.27
CA ASP A 19 -20.36 22.20 17.17
C ASP A 19 -19.66 20.82 17.27
N ASP A 20 -18.50 20.78 17.92
CA ASP A 20 -17.67 19.58 18.02
C ASP A 20 -18.26 18.48 18.91
N GLU A 21 -19.25 18.78 19.76
CA GLU A 21 -19.96 17.79 20.58
C GLU A 21 -21.12 17.19 19.78
N GLN A 22 -21.89 18.02 19.08
CA GLN A 22 -22.96 17.64 18.18
C GLN A 22 -22.43 16.78 17.03
N LEU A 23 -21.30 17.16 16.43
CA LEU A 23 -20.66 16.41 15.36
C LEU A 23 -20.20 15.02 15.83
N ARG A 24 -19.67 14.94 17.06
CA ARG A 24 -19.22 13.67 17.65
C ARG A 24 -20.39 12.73 17.94
N ASP A 25 -21.47 13.26 18.50
CA ASP A 25 -22.69 12.48 18.76
C ASP A 25 -23.35 12.02 17.45
N PHE A 26 -23.33 12.85 16.42
CA PHE A 26 -23.76 12.47 15.07
C PHE A 26 -22.91 11.33 14.50
N MET A 27 -21.58 11.43 14.55
CA MET A 27 -20.68 10.35 14.10
C MET A 27 -20.87 9.05 14.90
N ALA A 28 -21.10 9.14 16.22
CA ALA A 28 -21.35 7.97 17.05
C ALA A 28 -22.67 7.26 16.67
N ARG A 29 -23.72 8.01 16.31
CA ARG A 29 -25.01 7.46 15.87
C ARG A 29 -24.95 6.82 14.48
N HIS A 30 -24.04 7.27 13.63
CA HIS A 30 -23.84 6.78 12.27
C HIS A 30 -22.65 5.80 12.14
N TYR A 31 -22.23 5.23 13.26
CA TYR A 31 -21.17 4.23 13.28
C TYR A 31 -21.68 2.86 12.78
N ILE A 32 -21.02 2.32 11.76
CA ILE A 32 -21.27 0.97 11.27
C ILE A 32 -20.32 -0.02 11.98
N PRO A 33 -20.83 -1.16 12.49
CA PRO A 33 -20.01 -2.26 12.97
C PRO A 33 -19.02 -2.72 11.89
N GLY A 34 -17.76 -2.31 12.02
CA GLY A 34 -16.73 -2.46 10.98
C GLY A 34 -15.71 -1.32 10.93
N GLY A 35 -15.92 -0.25 11.70
CA GLY A 35 -14.99 0.88 11.78
C GLY A 35 -15.23 1.93 10.70
N ASN A 36 -16.39 1.91 10.03
CA ASN A 36 -16.74 2.87 8.99
C ASN A 36 -17.93 3.74 9.44
N TYR A 37 -18.04 4.95 8.87
CA TYR A 37 -19.14 5.88 9.13
C TYR A 37 -19.94 6.06 7.86
N GLU A 38 -21.26 5.88 7.94
CA GLU A 38 -22.17 6.19 6.84
C GLU A 38 -22.97 7.43 7.22
N LEU A 39 -22.42 8.59 6.82
CA LEU A 39 -23.03 9.89 7.05
C LEU A 39 -24.00 10.16 5.88
N PRO A 40 -25.33 10.14 6.10
CA PRO A 40 -26.32 10.39 5.06
C PRO A 40 -26.35 11.89 4.75
N VAL A 41 -25.44 12.32 3.87
CA VAL A 41 -25.25 13.73 3.53
C VAL A 41 -25.36 13.89 2.03
N ASP A 42 -26.44 14.54 1.60
CA ASP A 42 -26.72 14.87 0.22
C ASP A 42 -26.40 16.35 0.02
N ASP A 43 -25.39 16.65 -0.81
CA ASP A 43 -24.90 18.01 -1.21
C ASP A 43 -23.43 18.34 -0.87
N TRP A 44 -22.56 17.35 -0.61
CA TRP A 44 -21.11 17.57 -0.43
C TRP A 44 -20.48 18.47 -1.51
N GLU A 45 -21.01 18.39 -2.73
CA GLU A 45 -20.54 19.14 -3.89
C GLU A 45 -20.93 20.63 -3.90
N THR A 46 -21.82 21.07 -3.00
CA THR A 46 -22.26 22.47 -2.93
C THR A 46 -21.40 23.32 -1.98
N LEU A 47 -20.62 22.69 -1.11
CA LEU A 47 -19.75 23.40 -0.17
C LEU A 47 -18.52 24.03 -0.85
N PRO A 48 -18.09 25.22 -0.45
CA PRO A 48 -16.78 25.77 -0.82
C PRO A 48 -15.63 24.83 -0.39
N ILE A 49 -14.56 24.77 -1.19
CA ILE A 49 -13.41 23.88 -0.93
C ILE A 49 -12.80 24.11 0.45
N ALA A 50 -12.70 25.37 0.89
CA ALA A 50 -12.18 25.72 2.21
C ALA A 50 -13.01 25.12 3.36
N ASP A 51 -14.34 25.12 3.22
CA ASP A 51 -15.25 24.58 4.23
C ASP A 51 -15.23 23.04 4.24
N ARG A 52 -15.05 22.40 3.07
CA ARG A 52 -14.86 20.94 2.99
C ARG A 52 -13.58 20.48 3.69
N LEU A 53 -12.48 21.19 3.47
CA LEU A 53 -11.20 20.87 4.12
C LEU A 53 -11.30 21.02 5.63
N ARG A 54 -11.87 22.13 6.09
CA ARG A 54 -12.12 22.39 7.51
C ARG A 54 -13.04 21.35 8.14
N LEU A 55 -14.12 20.95 7.46
CA LEU A 55 -15.02 19.91 7.94
C LEU A 55 -14.32 18.53 7.99
N GLY A 56 -13.49 18.21 7.00
CA GLY A 56 -12.69 16.99 6.97
C GLY A 56 -11.71 16.88 8.15
N GLU A 57 -11.03 17.97 8.50
CA GLU A 57 -10.14 18.03 9.67
C GLU A 57 -10.92 17.84 10.98
N ARG A 58 -12.11 18.44 11.09
CA ARG A 58 -12.99 18.28 12.26
C ARG A 58 -13.47 16.84 12.42
N LEU A 59 -13.94 16.21 11.33
CA LEU A 59 -14.36 14.80 11.33
C LEU A 59 -13.22 13.87 11.76
N LYS A 60 -12.02 14.06 11.20
CA LYS A 60 -10.82 13.27 11.56
C LYS A 60 -10.41 13.45 13.03
N THR A 61 -10.62 14.66 13.57
CA THR A 61 -10.34 14.95 14.98
C THR A 61 -11.34 14.25 15.90
N GLN A 62 -12.63 14.27 15.56
CA GLN A 62 -13.67 13.59 16.32
C GLN A 62 -13.56 12.06 16.22
N GLU A 63 -13.22 11.51 15.05
CA GLU A 63 -12.91 10.09 14.89
C GLU A 63 -11.79 9.63 15.84
N LYS A 64 -10.69 10.37 15.90
CA LYS A 64 -9.59 10.08 16.84
C LYS A 64 -10.03 10.19 18.30
N ALA A 65 -10.93 11.12 18.62
CA ALA A 65 -11.48 11.26 19.96
C ALA A 65 -12.40 10.09 20.33
N LEU A 66 -13.22 9.61 19.39
CA LEU A 66 -14.10 8.45 19.53
C LEU A 66 -13.32 7.13 19.61
N ALA A 67 -12.23 6.98 18.86
CA ALA A 67 -11.34 5.82 18.97
C ALA A 67 -10.59 5.77 20.31
N ARG A 68 -10.44 6.92 20.98
CA ARG A 68 -9.76 7.06 22.28
C ARG A 68 -10.71 6.95 23.47
N SER A 69 -12.02 7.03 23.29
CA SER A 69 -12.97 6.86 24.39
C SER A 69 -13.12 5.36 24.71
N PRO A 70 -12.86 4.93 25.96
CA PRO A 70 -12.86 3.51 26.32
C PRO A 70 -14.25 2.86 26.28
N THR A 71 -15.31 3.64 26.07
CA THR A 71 -16.70 3.22 26.35
C THR A 71 -17.51 2.75 25.14
N THR A 72 -17.01 2.85 23.90
CA THR A 72 -17.87 2.51 22.73
C THR A 72 -17.29 1.50 21.74
N PHE A 73 -15.96 1.30 21.66
CA PHE A 73 -15.37 0.43 20.62
C PHE A 73 -14.53 -0.74 21.12
N SER A 74 -14.43 -0.95 22.43
CA SER A 74 -13.87 -2.18 22.97
C SER A 74 -14.97 -3.22 23.13
N ARG A 75 -15.47 -3.79 22.02
CA ARG A 75 -15.95 -5.17 22.10
C ARG A 75 -14.70 -6.01 22.10
N SER A 76 -14.32 -6.46 23.30
CA SER A 76 -13.22 -7.41 23.53
C SER A 76 -13.17 -8.43 22.39
N LEU A 77 -12.05 -8.46 21.68
CA LEU A 77 -11.80 -9.44 20.64
C LEU A 77 -11.96 -10.83 21.26
N ASP A 78 -13.04 -11.53 20.88
CA ASP A 78 -13.34 -12.86 21.37
C ASP A 78 -12.40 -13.84 20.67
N LEU A 79 -11.30 -14.16 21.36
CA LEU A 79 -10.25 -15.03 20.85
C LEU A 79 -10.76 -16.46 20.63
N ASP A 80 -11.78 -16.89 21.39
CA ASP A 80 -12.36 -18.22 21.25
C ASP A 80 -13.18 -18.33 19.95
N LEU A 81 -13.86 -17.25 19.54
CA LEU A 81 -14.55 -17.17 18.25
C LEU A 81 -13.57 -17.17 17.07
N LEU A 82 -12.42 -16.50 17.20
CA LEU A 82 -11.37 -16.50 16.19
C LEU A 82 -10.76 -17.91 16.05
N ASP A 83 -10.46 -18.56 17.17
CA ASP A 83 -9.88 -19.90 17.22
C ASP A 83 -10.83 -20.94 16.63
N ALA A 84 -12.13 -20.84 16.95
CA ALA A 84 -13.18 -21.66 16.35
C ALA A 84 -13.29 -21.47 14.83
N ARG A 85 -13.17 -20.24 14.33
CA ARG A 85 -13.16 -19.95 12.89
C ARG A 85 -11.92 -20.50 12.20
N LEU A 86 -10.76 -20.40 12.85
CA LEU A 86 -9.50 -20.94 12.33
C LEU A 86 -9.60 -22.46 12.20
N HIS A 87 -10.06 -23.13 13.26
CA HIS A 87 -10.29 -24.57 13.24
C HIS A 87 -11.35 -24.99 12.21
N GLN A 88 -12.39 -24.19 12.00
CA GLN A 88 -13.39 -24.46 10.96
C GLN A 88 -12.82 -24.34 9.53
N ALA A 89 -11.90 -23.39 9.30
CA ALA A 89 -11.21 -23.24 8.01
C ALA A 89 -10.28 -24.42 7.69
N PHE A 90 -9.72 -25.07 8.72
CA PHE A 90 -8.86 -26.26 8.55
C PHE A 90 -9.61 -27.60 8.61
N ALA A 91 -10.79 -27.65 9.23
CA ALA A 91 -11.60 -28.87 9.34
C ALA A 91 -12.58 -29.06 8.16
N GLY A 92 -12.93 -27.99 7.44
CA GLY A 92 -13.73 -28.06 6.23
C GLY A 92 -12.85 -28.37 5.01
N GLY A 93 -12.71 -29.66 4.68
CA GLY A 93 -12.08 -30.13 3.44
C GLY A 93 -12.85 -29.75 2.17
N VAL A 94 -13.03 -28.46 1.94
CA VAL A 94 -13.45 -27.91 0.65
C VAL A 94 -12.15 -27.55 -0.07
N PRO A 95 -11.82 -28.20 -1.21
CA PRO A 95 -10.67 -27.79 -1.98
C PRO A 95 -10.86 -26.31 -2.35
N PRO A 96 -9.79 -25.50 -2.41
CA PRO A 96 -9.91 -24.14 -2.91
C PRO A 96 -10.61 -24.24 -4.26
N ARG A 97 -11.78 -23.62 -4.39
CA ARG A 97 -12.43 -23.46 -5.69
C ARG A 97 -11.34 -22.97 -6.62
N ASP A 98 -11.10 -23.73 -7.68
CA ASP A 98 -10.37 -23.27 -8.85
C ASP A 98 -10.87 -21.88 -9.18
N VAL A 99 -10.11 -20.88 -8.75
CA VAL A 99 -10.07 -19.63 -9.46
C VAL A 99 -9.41 -20.04 -10.75
N ARG A 100 -10.24 -20.41 -11.72
CA ARG A 100 -9.86 -20.46 -13.12
C ARG A 100 -9.32 -19.07 -13.40
N PHE A 101 -8.00 -18.91 -13.32
CA PHE A 101 -7.34 -17.93 -14.16
C PHE A 101 -7.82 -18.29 -15.55
N ALA A 102 -8.63 -17.41 -16.13
CA ALA A 102 -8.87 -17.47 -17.55
C ALA A 102 -7.48 -17.46 -18.18
N ASP A 103 -7.10 -18.61 -18.73
CA ASP A 103 -6.03 -18.73 -19.70
C ASP A 103 -6.53 -18.02 -20.97
N ASP A 104 -6.48 -16.69 -20.92
CA ASP A 104 -6.35 -15.89 -22.13
C ASP A 104 -4.87 -15.57 -22.25
N SER A 105 -4.15 -16.59 -22.69
CA SER A 105 -2.90 -16.43 -23.43
C SER A 105 -3.17 -15.64 -24.71
N GLU A 106 -3.36 -14.32 -24.58
CA GLU A 106 -2.98 -13.36 -25.62
C GLU A 106 -2.17 -12.24 -24.98
N CYS A 107 -0.88 -12.31 -25.25
CA CYS A 107 0.17 -11.41 -24.83
C CYS A 107 -0.08 -10.01 -25.42
N LEU A 108 -0.87 -9.19 -24.73
CA LEU A 108 -0.97 -7.76 -24.99
C LEU A 108 -0.95 -7.03 -23.65
N SER A 109 0.26 -6.81 -23.12
CA SER A 109 0.48 -5.86 -22.04
C SER A 109 -0.23 -4.55 -22.41
N PRO A 110 -1.27 -4.10 -21.68
CA PRO A 110 -1.77 -2.75 -21.85
C PRO A 110 -0.56 -1.83 -21.64
N VAL A 111 -0.29 -0.96 -22.61
CA VAL A 111 0.78 0.03 -22.47
C VAL A 111 0.37 0.95 -21.32
N LEU A 112 0.74 0.57 -20.10
CA LEU A 112 0.52 1.38 -18.92
C LEU A 112 1.32 2.68 -19.10
N GLY A 113 0.69 3.78 -18.70
CA GLY A 113 1.39 5.06 -18.63
C GLY A 113 2.62 4.91 -17.72
N PRO A 114 3.68 5.73 -17.94
CA PRO A 114 4.91 5.64 -17.15
C PRO A 114 4.67 5.74 -15.65
N GLU A 115 3.62 6.45 -15.21
CA GLU A 115 3.26 6.58 -13.80
C GLU A 115 2.61 5.31 -13.23
N ALA A 116 1.69 4.70 -13.97
CA ALA A 116 1.07 3.43 -13.56
C ALA A 116 2.09 2.29 -13.49
N GLU A 117 3.09 2.33 -14.38
CA GLU A 117 4.20 1.39 -14.40
C GLU A 117 5.08 1.53 -13.13
N LYS A 118 5.40 2.76 -12.69
CA LYS A 118 6.12 3.02 -11.44
C LYS A 118 5.37 2.51 -10.22
N ILE A 119 4.06 2.78 -10.13
CA ILE A 119 3.21 2.30 -9.03
C ILE A 119 3.21 0.77 -8.99
N ARG A 120 3.13 0.11 -10.15
CA ARG A 120 3.18 -1.35 -10.24
C ARG A 120 4.50 -1.90 -9.69
N TYR A 121 5.63 -1.35 -10.12
CA TYR A 121 6.96 -1.77 -9.64
C TYR A 121 7.16 -1.58 -8.14
N GLU A 122 6.69 -0.46 -7.62
CA GLU A 122 6.78 -0.16 -6.20
C GLU A 122 5.90 -1.12 -5.37
N ARG A 123 4.74 -1.52 -5.90
CA ARG A 123 3.87 -2.55 -5.30
C ARG A 123 4.49 -3.95 -5.36
N GLU A 124 5.13 -4.33 -6.46
CA GLU A 124 5.87 -5.60 -6.58
C GLU A 124 7.04 -5.65 -5.58
N SER A 125 7.71 -4.52 -5.35
CA SER A 125 8.80 -4.40 -4.37
C SER A 125 8.30 -4.55 -2.94
N TYR A 126 7.15 -3.97 -2.61
CA TYR A 126 6.47 -4.21 -1.32
C TYR A 126 6.20 -5.70 -1.09
N GLN A 127 5.60 -6.38 -2.07
CA GLN A 127 5.28 -7.80 -1.94
C GLN A 127 6.54 -8.65 -1.75
N SER A 128 7.60 -8.33 -2.48
CA SER A 128 8.88 -9.00 -2.38
C SER A 128 9.56 -8.77 -1.03
N LEU A 129 9.49 -7.55 -0.49
CA LEU A 129 9.99 -7.22 0.85
C LEU A 129 9.27 -8.03 1.93
N VAL A 130 7.94 -8.09 1.87
CA VAL A 130 7.13 -8.88 2.81
C VAL A 130 7.46 -10.37 2.69
N ARG A 131 7.55 -10.89 1.46
CA ARG A 131 7.90 -12.30 1.21
C ARG A 131 9.29 -12.65 1.75
N ALA A 132 10.23 -11.72 1.69
CA ALA A 132 11.57 -11.86 2.28
C ALA A 132 11.60 -11.70 3.82
N GLY A 133 10.45 -11.54 4.47
CA GLY A 133 10.35 -11.33 5.93
C GLY A 133 10.68 -9.91 6.38
N GLY A 134 10.87 -8.99 5.45
CA GLY A 134 11.08 -7.58 5.74
C GLY A 134 9.79 -6.91 6.21
N ARG A 135 9.93 -5.83 6.99
CA ARG A 135 8.80 -5.01 7.47
C ARG A 135 8.72 -3.72 6.68
N PRO A 136 7.68 -3.53 5.84
CA PRO A 136 7.48 -2.29 5.11
C PRO A 136 7.25 -1.11 6.05
N LEU A 137 7.76 0.06 5.65
CA LEU A 137 7.62 1.33 6.36
C LEU A 137 6.16 1.74 6.60
N TYR A 138 5.29 1.45 5.63
CA TYR A 138 3.85 1.71 5.69
C TYR A 138 3.08 0.63 4.92
N ALA A 139 1.79 0.48 5.22
CA ALA A 139 0.91 -0.51 4.58
C ALA A 139 0.69 -0.19 3.09
N ILE A 140 0.54 -1.20 2.24
CA ILE A 140 0.43 -1.01 0.79
C ILE A 140 -0.72 -0.09 0.37
N ASP A 141 -1.79 -0.03 1.15
CA ASP A 141 -2.97 0.81 0.88
C ASP A 141 -2.64 2.31 0.94
N LEU A 142 -1.56 2.69 1.62
CA LEU A 142 -1.10 4.07 1.69
C LEU A 142 -0.19 4.47 0.52
N LEU A 143 0.20 3.54 -0.36
CA LEU A 143 1.13 3.81 -1.46
C LEU A 143 0.68 4.98 -2.32
N GLU A 144 -0.56 4.95 -2.82
CA GLU A 144 -1.07 6.01 -3.69
C GLU A 144 -1.23 7.34 -2.94
N VAL A 145 -1.62 7.29 -1.67
CA VAL A 145 -1.72 8.50 -0.81
C VAL A 145 -0.35 9.13 -0.62
N VAL A 146 0.67 8.31 -0.36
CA VAL A 146 2.05 8.75 -0.17
C VAL A 146 2.65 9.30 -1.46
N LEU A 147 2.31 8.73 -2.62
CA LEU A 147 2.77 9.23 -3.92
C LEU A 147 2.10 10.55 -4.30
N ASN A 148 0.81 10.70 -4.00
CA ASN A 148 0.05 11.92 -4.28
C ASN A 148 0.44 13.08 -3.35
N ASP A 149 0.73 12.81 -2.08
CA ASP A 149 1.20 13.81 -1.13
C ASP A 149 2.38 13.31 -0.28
N PRO A 150 3.60 13.29 -0.83
CA PRO A 150 4.79 12.84 -0.11
C PRO A 150 5.15 13.79 1.04
N SER A 151 4.73 15.05 0.96
CA SER A 151 5.08 16.11 1.92
C SER A 151 4.47 15.82 3.30
N SER A 152 3.25 15.29 3.33
CA SER A 152 2.58 14.86 4.57
C SER A 152 3.27 13.68 5.27
N PHE A 153 4.17 12.97 4.59
CA PHE A 153 4.89 11.82 5.13
C PHE A 153 6.41 12.06 5.23
N VAL A 154 6.87 13.31 5.11
CA VAL A 154 8.31 13.63 5.05
C VAL A 154 9.10 13.01 6.19
N ASP A 155 8.62 13.10 7.44
CA ASP A 155 9.37 12.55 8.59
C ASP A 155 9.53 11.03 8.49
N THR A 156 8.49 10.34 8.02
CA THR A 156 8.48 8.88 7.82
C THR A 156 9.37 8.49 6.65
N LEU A 157 9.29 9.23 5.53
CA LEU A 157 10.01 8.94 4.30
C LEU A 157 11.47 9.38 4.36
N ARG A 158 11.84 10.30 5.25
CA ARG A 158 13.16 10.93 5.32
C ARG A 158 14.35 9.97 5.23
N PRO A 159 14.36 8.79 5.90
CA PRO A 159 15.47 7.85 5.77
C PRO A 159 15.64 7.26 4.36
N TRP A 160 14.57 7.31 3.57
CA TRP A 160 14.43 6.68 2.26
C TRP A 160 14.38 7.67 1.11
N LEU A 161 14.22 8.97 1.38
CA LEU A 161 14.29 10.03 0.38
C LEU A 161 15.77 10.37 0.12
N ASN A 162 16.18 10.35 -1.16
CA ASN A 162 17.55 10.71 -1.52
C ASN A 162 17.57 12.19 -1.90
N THR A 163 18.27 13.00 -1.11
CA THR A 163 18.39 14.44 -1.32
C THR A 163 19.14 14.81 -2.59
N SER A 164 19.88 13.90 -3.23
CA SER A 164 20.71 14.20 -4.41
C SER A 164 20.08 13.90 -5.77
N ALA A 165 19.01 13.09 -5.86
CA ALA A 165 18.44 12.64 -7.15
C ALA A 165 16.96 13.04 -7.35
N GLY A 166 16.47 13.97 -6.53
CA GLY A 166 15.05 14.27 -6.41
C GLY A 166 14.36 13.31 -5.44
N ASN A 167 13.49 13.85 -4.60
CA ASN A 167 12.66 13.07 -3.69
C ASN A 167 11.69 12.23 -4.53
N ARG A 168 12.08 10.99 -4.85
CA ARG A 168 11.26 10.02 -5.59
C ARG A 168 10.56 9.07 -4.62
N PRO A 169 9.36 9.43 -4.12
CA PRO A 169 8.59 8.57 -3.22
C PRO A 169 8.24 7.23 -3.89
N GLU A 170 8.27 7.14 -5.22
CA GLU A 170 8.02 5.92 -6.01
C GLU A 170 9.12 4.85 -5.96
N THR A 171 10.11 5.00 -5.08
CA THR A 171 11.23 4.06 -4.93
C THR A 171 11.50 3.64 -3.47
N VAL A 172 10.59 3.95 -2.56
CA VAL A 172 10.76 3.77 -1.11
C VAL A 172 10.82 2.29 -0.72
N PHE A 173 9.92 1.45 -1.24
CA PHE A 173 9.91 0.00 -1.03
C PHE A 173 11.02 -0.69 -1.81
N GLN A 174 11.36 -0.23 -3.01
CA GLN A 174 12.54 -0.72 -3.74
C GLN A 174 13.82 -0.57 -2.91
N ARG A 175 14.02 0.61 -2.31
CA ARG A 175 15.17 0.88 -1.45
C ARG A 175 15.15 0.06 -0.17
N GLN A 176 13.98 -0.09 0.45
CA GLN A 176 13.82 -0.97 1.62
C GLN A 176 14.16 -2.42 1.29
N LEU A 177 13.68 -2.93 0.15
CA LEU A 177 13.99 -4.27 -0.32
C LEU A 177 15.50 -4.45 -0.53
N SER A 178 16.15 -3.51 -1.23
CA SER A 178 17.60 -3.58 -1.44
C SER A 178 18.36 -3.60 -0.10
N ARG A 179 18.04 -2.69 0.82
CA ARG A 179 18.71 -2.64 2.14
C ARG A 179 18.44 -3.90 2.97
N TRP A 180 17.25 -4.47 2.85
CA TRP A 180 16.91 -5.72 3.52
C TRP A 180 17.72 -6.89 2.97
N GLN A 181 17.88 -6.97 1.65
CA GLN A 181 18.74 -7.96 1.00
C GLN A 181 20.20 -7.79 1.43
N ASP A 182 20.72 -6.56 1.43
CA ASP A 182 22.08 -6.27 1.90
C ASP A 182 22.29 -6.70 3.36
N PHE A 183 21.30 -6.48 4.22
CA PHE A 183 21.33 -6.93 5.60
C PHE A 183 21.32 -8.46 5.71
N GLY A 184 20.52 -9.15 4.88
CA GLY A 184 20.50 -10.60 4.80
C GLY A 184 21.85 -11.18 4.42
N LYS A 185 22.49 -10.62 3.38
CA LYS A 185 23.86 -10.97 2.97
C LYS A 185 24.86 -10.77 4.09
N TRP A 186 24.83 -9.58 4.70
CA TRP A 186 25.69 -9.28 5.85
C TRP A 186 25.49 -10.27 7.00
N GLN A 187 24.26 -10.69 7.29
CA GLN A 187 24.00 -11.72 8.31
C GLN A 187 24.61 -13.07 7.96
N ASN A 188 24.53 -13.49 6.69
CA ASN A 188 25.09 -14.76 6.24
C ASN A 188 26.61 -14.76 6.26
N ASP A 189 27.25 -13.68 5.77
CA ASP A 189 28.69 -13.48 5.81
C ASP A 189 29.24 -13.61 7.25
N ASN A 190 28.61 -12.90 8.18
CA ASN A 190 29.03 -12.92 9.59
C ASN A 190 28.72 -14.25 10.30
N ARG A 191 27.91 -15.12 9.70
CA ARG A 191 27.58 -16.46 10.22
C ARG A 191 28.27 -17.58 9.44
N GLY A 192 29.13 -17.26 8.47
CA GLY A 192 29.79 -18.24 7.61
C GLY A 192 28.83 -19.08 6.78
N ARG A 193 27.64 -18.56 6.48
CA ARG A 193 26.68 -19.20 5.58
C ARG A 193 26.98 -18.72 4.17
N GLN A 194 26.93 -19.65 3.21
CA GLN A 194 27.02 -19.28 1.81
C GLN A 194 25.78 -18.45 1.46
N ASP A 195 26.00 -17.28 0.88
CA ASP A 195 24.93 -16.48 0.34
C ASP A 195 24.29 -17.21 -0.84
N ASP A 196 23.00 -17.52 -0.72
CA ASP A 196 22.15 -17.77 -1.88
C ASP A 196 21.63 -16.40 -2.33
N ASP A 197 22.50 -15.67 -3.03
CA ASP A 197 22.19 -14.39 -3.65
C ASP A 197 21.23 -14.53 -4.84
N GLY A 198 20.69 -15.74 -5.08
CA GLY A 198 19.92 -16.11 -6.27
C GLY A 198 20.79 -16.20 -7.53
N GLY A 199 22.11 -16.05 -7.37
CA GLY A 199 23.10 -16.04 -8.42
C GLY A 199 22.88 -14.98 -9.50
N PHE A 200 23.51 -15.22 -10.64
CA PHE A 200 23.50 -14.33 -11.79
C PHE A 200 22.08 -13.98 -12.32
N LEU A 201 21.11 -14.89 -12.18
CA LEU A 201 19.74 -14.66 -12.62
C LEU A 201 19.03 -13.58 -11.79
N ALA A 202 19.26 -13.57 -10.47
CA ALA A 202 18.72 -12.52 -9.60
C ALA A 202 19.36 -11.15 -9.90
N TYR A 203 20.66 -11.14 -10.25
CA TYR A 203 21.35 -9.93 -10.70
C TYR A 203 20.76 -9.37 -12.00
N ILE A 204 20.50 -10.23 -12.99
CA ILE A 204 19.87 -9.85 -14.25
C ILE A 204 18.50 -9.21 -14.04
N GLU A 205 17.64 -9.81 -13.20
CA GLU A 205 16.31 -9.24 -12.93
C GLU A 205 16.39 -7.91 -12.19
N LYS A 206 17.37 -7.75 -11.28
CA LYS A 206 17.63 -6.48 -10.61
C LYS A 206 18.08 -5.39 -11.61
N ASP A 207 18.96 -5.72 -12.56
CA ASP A 207 19.45 -4.74 -13.54
C ASP A 207 18.37 -4.33 -14.54
N LYS A 208 17.54 -5.29 -14.99
CA LYS A 208 16.33 -4.98 -15.78
C LYS A 208 15.39 -4.06 -15.02
N HIS A 209 15.19 -4.31 -13.73
CA HIS A 209 14.34 -3.47 -12.88
C HIS A 209 14.90 -2.05 -12.78
N PHE A 210 16.20 -1.91 -12.50
CA PHE A 210 16.87 -0.61 -12.44
C PHE A 210 16.77 0.16 -13.77
N ALA A 211 16.92 -0.55 -14.90
CA ALA A 211 16.71 0.00 -16.24
C ALA A 211 15.29 0.57 -16.45
N LYS A 212 14.28 -0.04 -15.85
CA LYS A 212 12.87 0.38 -15.95
C LYS A 212 12.56 1.62 -15.12
N THR A 213 13.17 1.74 -13.94
CA THR A 213 12.81 2.78 -12.96
C THR A 213 13.70 4.02 -13.04
N GLU A 214 14.97 3.87 -13.38
CA GLU A 214 15.95 4.97 -13.31
C GLU A 214 16.27 5.63 -14.66
N TYR A 215 16.06 4.93 -15.78
CA TYR A 215 16.37 5.45 -17.12
C TYR A 215 15.14 6.09 -17.79
N THR A 216 15.38 6.91 -18.82
CA THR A 216 14.31 7.34 -19.72
C THR A 216 13.69 6.12 -20.41
N LYS A 217 12.40 6.15 -20.74
CA LYS A 217 11.68 5.00 -21.32
C LYS A 217 12.44 4.33 -22.48
N GLU A 218 13.00 5.12 -23.38
CA GLU A 218 13.77 4.65 -24.52
C GLU A 218 15.14 4.06 -24.16
N ALA A 219 15.82 4.63 -23.16
CA ALA A 219 17.10 4.10 -22.68
C ALA A 219 16.90 2.83 -21.83
N GLY A 220 15.85 2.80 -21.01
CA GLY A 220 15.47 1.63 -20.22
C GLY A 220 15.07 0.45 -21.11
N LEU A 221 14.22 0.68 -22.12
CA LEU A 221 13.85 -0.37 -23.09
C LEU A 221 15.07 -0.91 -23.85
N ARG A 222 16.00 -0.03 -24.27
CA ARG A 222 17.26 -0.46 -24.89
C ARG A 222 18.09 -1.33 -23.95
N ARG A 223 18.29 -0.89 -22.71
CA ARG A 223 19.05 -1.64 -21.70
C ARG A 223 18.41 -3.01 -21.43
N ILE A 224 17.09 -3.08 -21.27
CA ILE A 224 16.39 -4.36 -21.08
C ILE A 224 16.56 -5.28 -22.29
N ALA A 225 16.45 -4.74 -23.51
CA ALA A 225 16.64 -5.51 -24.74
C ALA A 225 18.08 -6.03 -24.85
N GLU A 226 19.09 -5.22 -24.52
CA GLU A 226 20.49 -5.65 -24.46
C GLU A 226 20.69 -6.80 -23.46
N ILE A 227 20.11 -6.68 -22.26
CA ILE A 227 20.16 -7.74 -21.23
C ILE A 227 19.48 -9.03 -21.74
N GLN A 228 18.38 -8.92 -22.49
CA GLN A 228 17.67 -10.08 -23.04
C GLN A 228 18.44 -10.73 -24.21
N GLU A 229 19.08 -9.93 -25.05
CA GLU A 229 19.85 -10.39 -26.21
C GLU A 229 21.14 -11.10 -25.80
N ASN A 230 21.86 -10.54 -24.82
CA ASN A 230 23.07 -11.14 -24.30
C ASN A 230 23.20 -10.89 -22.79
N PRO A 231 22.62 -11.73 -21.93
CA PRO A 231 22.77 -11.55 -20.49
C PRO A 231 24.24 -11.64 -20.05
N ALA A 232 25.10 -12.37 -20.77
CA ALA A 232 26.47 -12.67 -20.34
C ALA A 232 27.40 -11.45 -20.22
N TYR A 233 27.09 -10.30 -20.84
CA TYR A 233 27.92 -9.10 -20.62
C TYR A 233 27.80 -8.57 -19.17
N LEU A 234 26.68 -8.85 -18.49
CA LEU A 234 26.50 -8.54 -17.07
C LEU A 234 27.31 -9.47 -16.17
N GLN A 235 27.84 -10.57 -16.69
CA GLN A 235 28.57 -11.55 -15.88
C GLN A 235 29.87 -10.97 -15.35
N GLY A 236 30.57 -10.16 -16.15
CA GLY A 236 31.77 -9.44 -15.70
C GLY A 236 31.47 -8.37 -14.65
N GLU A 237 30.28 -7.76 -14.67
CA GLU A 237 29.86 -6.81 -13.62
C GLU A 237 29.42 -7.54 -12.34
N TRP A 238 28.77 -8.71 -12.49
CA TRP A 238 28.34 -9.55 -11.36
C TRP A 238 29.54 -10.16 -10.62
N GLU A 239 30.56 -10.67 -11.33
CA GLU A 239 31.75 -11.27 -10.73
C GLU A 239 32.65 -10.26 -9.97
N LEU A 240 32.42 -8.96 -10.15
CA LEU A 240 33.12 -7.88 -9.43
C LEU A 240 32.43 -7.46 -8.12
N HIS A 241 31.23 -7.98 -7.85
CA HIS A 241 30.38 -7.66 -6.70
C HIS A 241 30.35 -8.77 -5.66
#